data_AF-A0A651EEB9-F1
#
_entry.id   AF-A0A651EEB9-F1
#
_cell.length_a   1.000
_cell.length_b   1.000
_cell.length_c   1.000
_cell.angle_alpha   90.00
_cell.angle_beta   90.00
_cell.angle_gamma   90.00
#
_symmetry.space_group_name_H-M   'P 1'
#
loop_
_entity.id
_entity.type
_entity.pdbx_description
1 polymer ?
#
loop_
_entity_poly.entity_id
_entity_poly.type
_entity_poly.pdbx_seq_one_letter_code
_entity_poly.pdbx_strand_id
1 'polypeptide(L)'
;NYASGFVSPVYPGRRVPDICGLVGQLPYGCYIMLPVSPGSVIDQDLGTPIRDGTPSKDGTQSSDGWAAFSGTSAAAPQVAGACALVKQVKSDLSPAAIKQLLQQAAIDVSNGFSHPSSGGAAARDGPDLATGYGLVDSYRPVILSRHEEINSYKIFRSSRLLNLNHVQSVSEIPVGVITMQYYHPKLHKNLDQVVWEFEKTLQRIIRDLNLEDVELDVGNIHFTDRTPISRVAYSLRLTLEEDLHFSLNPASGSLDIDNSSEIEGKHISAAQGLIKIGRHQEVSVIVLTQALLYGSPSVKTLAAEALSECGDKIKLLQDQSSVQTPDFVAHEFIGPDSDGKCYIVDKNNPRIRAECPCPKR
;
A
#
# COMPACT_ATOMS: atom_id res chain seq x y z
N ASN A 1 -19.39 -2.47 -9.56
CA ASN A 1 -18.60 -2.12 -10.76
C ASN A 1 -17.32 -2.91 -10.75
N TYR A 2 -16.82 -3.44 -11.86
CA TYR A 2 -15.61 -4.28 -11.86
C TYR A 2 -14.30 -3.48 -11.84
N ALA A 3 -14.37 -2.15 -11.84
CA ALA A 3 -13.22 -1.27 -11.67
C ALA A 3 -12.71 -1.32 -10.22
N SER A 4 -11.40 -1.26 -10.01
CA SER A 4 -10.80 -1.21 -8.69
C SER A 4 -9.79 -0.07 -8.59
N GLY A 5 -9.71 0.52 -7.40
CA GLY A 5 -8.74 1.56 -7.09
C GLY A 5 -8.35 1.48 -5.62
N PHE A 6 -7.08 1.68 -5.31
CA PHE A 6 -6.54 1.53 -3.96
C PHE A 6 -5.26 2.34 -3.76
N VAL A 7 -4.94 2.60 -2.50
CA VAL A 7 -3.63 3.12 -2.09
C VAL A 7 -2.76 1.93 -1.72
N SER A 8 -1.58 1.82 -2.32
CA SER A 8 -0.69 0.68 -2.10
C SER A 8 -0.22 0.67 -0.64
N PRO A 9 -0.40 -0.44 0.08
CA PRO A 9 0.19 -0.61 1.40
C PRO A 9 1.69 -0.94 1.32
N VAL A 10 2.18 -1.35 0.14
CA VAL A 10 3.57 -1.78 -0.08
C VAL A 10 4.45 -0.64 -0.58
N TYR A 11 3.90 0.26 -1.40
CA TYR A 11 4.62 1.40 -1.97
C TYR A 11 4.05 2.71 -1.40
N PRO A 12 4.71 3.33 -0.41
CA PRO A 12 4.22 4.56 0.23
C PRO A 12 3.86 5.64 -0.79
N GLY A 13 2.65 6.20 -0.66
CA GLY A 13 2.15 7.25 -1.55
C GLY A 13 1.69 6.78 -2.94
N ARG A 14 1.80 5.50 -3.29
CA ARG A 14 1.35 4.97 -4.58
C ARG A 14 -0.16 4.77 -4.59
N ARG A 15 -0.87 5.50 -5.45
CA ARG A 15 -2.31 5.29 -5.73
C ARG A 15 -2.49 4.57 -7.06
N VAL A 16 -3.43 3.66 -7.15
CA VAL A 16 -3.78 2.93 -8.37
C VAL A 16 -5.28 3.07 -8.60
N PRO A 17 -5.76 3.28 -9.83
CA PRO A 17 -4.98 3.43 -11.06
C PRO A 17 -4.32 4.81 -11.21
N ASP A 18 -3.33 4.93 -12.10
CA ASP A 18 -2.92 6.25 -12.60
C ASP A 18 -3.89 6.76 -13.66
N ILE A 19 -4.40 5.84 -14.48
CA ILE A 19 -5.28 6.04 -15.64
C ILE A 19 -6.09 4.75 -15.76
N CYS A 20 -7.38 4.86 -16.06
CA CYS A 20 -8.24 3.70 -16.25
C CYS A 20 -8.45 3.38 -17.74
N GLY A 21 -8.69 2.10 -18.04
CA GLY A 21 -9.28 1.68 -19.30
C GLY A 21 -10.76 1.34 -19.10
N LEU A 22 -11.41 0.84 -20.14
CA LEU A 22 -12.81 0.46 -20.05
C LEU A 22 -12.98 -0.81 -19.22
N VAL A 23 -13.92 -0.76 -18.28
CA VAL A 23 -14.29 -1.86 -17.39
C VAL A 23 -15.82 -1.90 -17.27
N GLY A 24 -16.39 -3.10 -17.38
CA GLY A 24 -17.82 -3.36 -17.24
C GLY A 24 -18.38 -3.15 -15.83
N GLN A 25 -19.69 -3.00 -15.76
CA GLN A 25 -20.44 -2.73 -14.54
C GLN A 25 -21.07 -3.99 -13.96
N LEU A 26 -21.46 -3.94 -12.68
CA LEU A 26 -22.24 -5.03 -12.08
C LEU A 26 -23.63 -5.12 -12.76
N PRO A 27 -24.29 -6.29 -12.75
CA PRO A 27 -23.88 -7.52 -12.07
C PRO A 27 -22.87 -8.39 -12.84
N TYR A 28 -22.87 -8.38 -14.18
CA TYR A 28 -22.12 -9.38 -14.95
C TYR A 28 -20.77 -8.90 -15.47
N GLY A 29 -20.60 -7.59 -15.69
CA GLY A 29 -19.34 -7.07 -16.23
C GLY A 29 -19.07 -7.67 -17.62
N CYS A 30 -20.06 -7.70 -18.49
CA CYS A 30 -19.90 -8.24 -19.84
C CYS A 30 -19.58 -7.06 -20.76
N TYR A 31 -18.30 -6.85 -21.05
CA TYR A 31 -17.86 -5.64 -21.75
C TYR A 31 -17.04 -5.93 -23.02
N ILE A 32 -16.07 -6.84 -22.94
CA ILE A 32 -15.20 -7.18 -24.07
C ILE A 32 -15.35 -8.65 -24.40
N MET A 33 -15.84 -8.93 -25.61
CA MET A 33 -15.95 -10.28 -26.11
C MET A 33 -14.57 -10.81 -26.55
N LEU A 34 -14.16 -11.94 -25.99
CA LEU A 34 -12.89 -12.61 -26.33
C LEU A 34 -13.16 -14.10 -26.60
N PRO A 35 -12.34 -14.75 -27.44
CA PRO A 35 -12.47 -16.17 -27.70
C PRO A 35 -12.09 -17.00 -26.47
N VAL A 36 -12.83 -18.08 -26.24
CA VAL A 36 -12.57 -19.13 -25.24
C VAL A 36 -12.65 -20.49 -25.90
N SER A 37 -12.17 -21.53 -25.21
CA SER A 37 -12.39 -22.89 -25.68
C SER A 37 -13.89 -23.22 -25.66
N PRO A 38 -14.48 -23.69 -26.77
CA PRO A 38 -15.89 -24.07 -26.83
C PRO A 38 -16.25 -25.09 -25.74
N GLY A 39 -17.34 -24.83 -25.02
CA GLY A 39 -17.83 -25.66 -23.92
C GLY A 39 -16.93 -25.67 -22.69
N SER A 40 -15.96 -24.75 -22.58
CA SER A 40 -15.19 -24.57 -21.34
C SER A 40 -16.08 -24.06 -20.20
N VAL A 41 -15.59 -24.16 -18.96
CA VAL A 41 -16.30 -23.66 -17.79
C VAL A 41 -16.72 -22.20 -17.95
N ILE A 42 -15.86 -21.36 -18.54
CA ILE A 42 -16.16 -19.94 -18.75
C ILE A 42 -17.27 -19.75 -19.79
N ASP A 43 -17.17 -20.46 -20.92
CA ASP A 43 -18.17 -20.44 -22.01
C ASP A 43 -19.54 -20.86 -21.47
N GLN A 44 -19.57 -21.95 -20.69
CA GLN A 44 -20.78 -22.46 -20.06
C GLN A 44 -21.32 -21.50 -18.98
N ASP A 45 -20.48 -21.00 -18.08
CA ASP A 45 -20.92 -20.20 -16.94
C ASP A 45 -21.52 -18.86 -17.35
N LEU A 46 -20.99 -18.23 -18.39
CA LEU A 46 -21.45 -16.93 -18.88
C LEU A 46 -22.54 -17.07 -19.94
N GLY A 47 -22.40 -18.04 -20.86
CA GLY A 47 -23.34 -18.33 -21.93
C GLY A 47 -24.61 -19.09 -21.48
N THR A 48 -24.69 -19.56 -20.23
CA THR A 48 -25.90 -20.21 -19.70
C THR A 48 -26.85 -19.18 -19.05
N PRO A 49 -28.14 -19.16 -19.45
CA PRO A 49 -29.18 -18.38 -18.79
C PRO A 49 -29.27 -18.64 -17.28
N ILE A 50 -29.56 -17.60 -16.50
CA ILE A 50 -29.75 -17.76 -15.05
C ILE A 50 -31.01 -18.58 -14.76
N ARG A 51 -32.03 -18.47 -15.62
CA ARG A 51 -33.29 -19.23 -15.59
C ARG A 51 -33.80 -19.44 -17.01
N ASP A 52 -34.62 -20.47 -17.20
CA ASP A 52 -35.31 -20.72 -18.48
C ASP A 52 -36.06 -19.47 -18.96
N GLY A 53 -35.79 -19.06 -20.21
CA GLY A 53 -36.38 -17.88 -20.83
C GLY A 53 -35.67 -16.55 -20.52
N THR A 54 -34.57 -16.54 -19.76
CA THR A 54 -33.72 -15.34 -19.59
C THR A 54 -32.56 -15.33 -20.59
N PRO A 55 -32.06 -14.15 -21.04
CA PRO A 55 -30.81 -14.08 -21.79
C PRO A 55 -29.63 -14.65 -20.99
N SER A 56 -28.61 -15.13 -21.69
CA SER A 56 -27.32 -15.47 -21.07
C SER A 56 -26.68 -14.24 -20.42
N LYS A 57 -25.78 -14.46 -19.46
CA LYS A 57 -25.20 -13.37 -18.65
C LYS A 57 -24.42 -12.38 -19.51
N ASP A 58 -23.78 -12.88 -20.56
CA ASP A 58 -22.92 -12.12 -21.46
C ASP A 58 -23.44 -12.02 -22.89
N GLY A 59 -24.59 -12.62 -23.19
CA GLY A 59 -25.22 -12.60 -24.51
C GLY A 59 -24.66 -13.62 -25.50
N THR A 60 -23.74 -14.51 -25.09
CA THR A 60 -23.22 -15.61 -25.92
C THR A 60 -23.93 -16.94 -25.62
N GLN A 61 -23.66 -17.98 -26.40
CA GLN A 61 -24.15 -19.35 -26.16
C GLN A 61 -23.14 -20.13 -25.32
N SER A 62 -23.61 -21.08 -24.51
CA SER A 62 -22.77 -21.88 -23.59
C SER A 62 -21.76 -22.84 -24.25
N SER A 63 -21.61 -22.78 -25.57
CA SER A 63 -20.72 -23.64 -26.36
C SER A 63 -20.22 -22.99 -27.66
N ASP A 64 -20.37 -21.67 -27.83
CA ASP A 64 -19.97 -20.99 -29.08
C ASP A 64 -18.49 -20.58 -29.11
N GLY A 65 -17.76 -20.75 -28.00
CA GLY A 65 -16.36 -20.38 -27.90
C GLY A 65 -16.13 -18.88 -27.75
N TRP A 66 -17.15 -18.12 -27.34
CA TRP A 66 -17.06 -16.70 -27.06
C TRP A 66 -17.61 -16.38 -25.69
N ALA A 67 -16.91 -15.50 -24.98
CA ALA A 67 -17.40 -14.97 -23.72
C ALA A 67 -17.10 -13.48 -23.62
N ALA A 68 -18.01 -12.72 -23.01
CA ALA A 68 -17.75 -11.31 -22.71
C ALA A 68 -17.20 -11.13 -21.30
N PHE A 69 -16.00 -10.55 -21.24
CA PHE A 69 -15.19 -10.35 -20.05
C PHE A 69 -15.20 -8.89 -19.58
N SER A 70 -14.75 -8.70 -18.34
CA SER A 70 -14.42 -7.41 -17.76
C SER A 70 -13.40 -7.61 -16.64
N GLY A 71 -13.10 -6.51 -15.96
CA GLY A 71 -12.13 -6.40 -14.90
C GLY A 71 -11.02 -5.43 -15.30
N THR A 72 -10.29 -4.97 -14.30
CA THR A 72 -9.09 -4.17 -14.54
C THR A 72 -8.03 -4.92 -15.33
N SER A 73 -8.05 -6.27 -15.31
CA SER A 73 -7.26 -7.13 -16.20
C SER A 73 -7.57 -6.90 -17.69
N ALA A 74 -8.82 -6.59 -18.04
CA ALA A 74 -9.21 -6.27 -19.43
C ALA A 74 -8.90 -4.81 -19.80
N ALA A 75 -8.81 -3.91 -18.81
CA ALA A 75 -8.35 -2.53 -19.00
C ALA A 75 -6.83 -2.41 -19.20
N ALA A 76 -6.04 -3.23 -18.50
CA ALA A 76 -4.58 -3.23 -18.60
C ALA A 76 -4.04 -3.34 -20.05
N PRO A 77 -4.48 -4.28 -20.91
CA PRO A 77 -4.02 -4.37 -22.29
C PRO A 77 -4.49 -3.19 -23.16
N GLN A 78 -5.61 -2.55 -22.86
CA GLN A 78 -6.06 -1.34 -23.57
C GLN A 78 -5.06 -0.19 -23.35
N VAL A 79 -4.71 0.06 -22.08
CA VAL A 79 -3.72 1.09 -21.72
C VAL A 79 -2.33 0.73 -22.28
N ALA A 80 -1.95 -0.55 -22.25
CA ALA A 80 -0.70 -1.01 -22.87
C ALA A 80 -0.68 -0.77 -24.39
N GLY A 81 -1.80 -0.97 -25.08
CA GLY A 81 -1.96 -0.64 -26.49
C GLY A 81 -1.78 0.85 -26.77
N ALA A 82 -2.37 1.73 -25.94
CA ALA A 82 -2.17 3.17 -26.03
C ALA A 82 -0.69 3.56 -25.82
N CYS A 83 -0.01 2.97 -24.82
CA CYS A 83 1.43 3.13 -24.64
C CYS A 83 2.23 2.71 -25.88
N ALA A 84 1.86 1.59 -26.51
CA ALA A 84 2.53 1.08 -27.70
C ALA A 84 2.37 2.02 -28.91
N LEU A 85 1.18 2.61 -29.12
CA LEU A 85 0.95 3.61 -30.17
C LEU A 85 1.80 4.86 -29.97
N VAL A 86 1.92 5.33 -28.72
CA VAL A 86 2.81 6.45 -28.38
C VAL A 86 4.26 6.10 -28.68
N LYS A 87 4.73 4.90 -28.29
CA LYS A 87 6.10 4.43 -28.58
C LYS A 87 6.37 4.20 -30.07
N GLN A 88 5.35 3.81 -30.85
CA GLN A 88 5.49 3.63 -32.29
C GLN A 88 5.82 4.95 -32.99
N VAL A 89 5.24 6.05 -32.49
CA VAL A 89 5.48 7.40 -33.04
C VAL A 89 6.74 8.03 -32.46
N LYS A 90 7.03 7.79 -31.17
CA LYS A 90 8.20 8.35 -30.49
C LYS A 90 8.84 7.31 -29.56
N SER A 91 9.82 6.59 -30.09
CA SER A 91 10.37 5.37 -29.47
C SER A 91 11.35 5.62 -28.32
N ASP A 92 11.89 6.83 -28.24
CA ASP A 92 12.85 7.31 -27.23
C ASP A 92 12.18 7.76 -25.91
N LEU A 93 10.84 7.84 -25.87
CA LEU A 93 10.14 8.20 -24.64
C LEU A 93 10.33 7.15 -23.54
N SER A 94 10.66 7.64 -22.34
CA SER A 94 10.73 6.82 -21.14
C SER A 94 9.33 6.41 -20.66
N PRO A 95 9.19 5.32 -19.88
CA PRO A 95 7.91 4.94 -19.28
C PRO A 95 7.25 6.07 -18.47
N ALA A 96 8.06 6.89 -17.78
CA ALA A 96 7.56 8.04 -17.02
C ALA A 96 6.98 9.13 -17.93
N ALA A 97 7.64 9.43 -19.05
CA ALA A 97 7.14 10.41 -20.03
C ALA A 97 5.85 9.93 -20.69
N ILE A 98 5.75 8.65 -21.03
CA ILE A 98 4.53 8.04 -21.59
C ILE A 98 3.38 8.13 -20.58
N LYS A 99 3.64 7.76 -19.33
CA LYS A 99 2.65 7.88 -18.25
C LYS A 99 2.12 9.32 -18.13
N GLN A 100 3.00 10.31 -18.14
CA GLN A 100 2.59 11.73 -18.06
C GLN A 100 1.76 12.18 -19.24
N LEU A 101 2.13 11.78 -20.46
CA LEU A 101 1.34 12.08 -21.66
C LEU A 101 -0.06 11.50 -21.58
N LEU A 102 -0.17 10.25 -21.13
CA LEU A 102 -1.47 9.62 -20.95
C LEU A 102 -2.27 10.31 -19.85
N GLN A 103 -1.66 10.73 -18.74
CA GLN A 103 -2.33 11.46 -17.66
C GLN A 103 -2.86 12.83 -18.10
N GLN A 104 -2.09 13.56 -18.92
CA GLN A 104 -2.50 14.86 -19.49
C GLN A 104 -3.61 14.73 -20.54
N ALA A 105 -3.64 13.60 -21.24
CA ALA A 105 -4.59 13.32 -22.30
C ALA A 105 -5.86 12.61 -21.82
N ALA A 106 -5.87 12.10 -20.58
CA ALA A 106 -6.97 11.31 -20.04
C ALA A 106 -8.27 12.11 -20.04
N ILE A 107 -9.36 11.40 -20.30
CA ILE A 107 -10.72 11.94 -20.23
C ILE A 107 -11.17 11.80 -18.78
N ASP A 108 -11.40 12.93 -18.12
CA ASP A 108 -11.82 12.97 -16.73
C ASP A 108 -13.14 12.23 -16.52
N VAL A 109 -13.19 11.38 -15.49
CA VAL A 109 -14.37 10.60 -15.14
C VAL A 109 -14.88 11.12 -13.81
N SER A 110 -15.89 11.99 -13.86
CA SER A 110 -16.37 12.69 -12.67
C SER A 110 -17.50 11.99 -11.92
N ASN A 111 -17.99 10.85 -12.42
CA ASN A 111 -19.16 10.16 -11.86
C ASN A 111 -18.97 8.65 -11.82
N GLY A 112 -19.36 8.05 -10.69
CA GLY A 112 -19.34 6.60 -10.47
C GLY A 112 -18.52 6.20 -9.24
N PHE A 113 -18.39 4.90 -9.02
CA PHE A 113 -17.67 4.33 -7.89
C PHE A 113 -16.88 3.09 -8.33
N SER A 114 -15.71 2.89 -7.73
CA SER A 114 -15.00 1.61 -7.85
C SER A 114 -15.78 0.47 -7.18
N HIS A 115 -15.33 -0.76 -7.35
CA HIS A 115 -15.98 -1.92 -6.74
C HIS A 115 -16.02 -1.72 -5.20
N PRO A 116 -17.17 -1.95 -4.53
CA PRO A 116 -17.27 -1.83 -3.08
C PRO A 116 -16.19 -2.63 -2.32
N SER A 117 -15.88 -3.84 -2.78
CA SER A 117 -14.80 -4.67 -2.21
C SER A 117 -13.38 -4.12 -2.39
N SER A 118 -13.19 -3.11 -3.26
CA SER A 118 -11.92 -2.38 -3.39
C SER A 118 -11.90 -1.07 -2.59
N GLY A 119 -12.91 -0.83 -1.75
CA GLY A 119 -13.05 0.41 -0.97
C GLY A 119 -14.08 1.39 -1.54
N GLY A 120 -14.72 1.07 -2.68
CA GLY A 120 -15.86 1.85 -3.20
C GLY A 120 -15.58 3.33 -3.42
N ALA A 121 -14.35 3.69 -3.77
CA ALA A 121 -13.93 5.07 -3.98
C ALA A 121 -14.83 5.76 -5.02
N ALA A 122 -15.25 6.99 -4.72
CA ALA A 122 -16.03 7.81 -5.63
C ALA A 122 -15.13 8.43 -6.70
N ALA A 123 -15.60 8.41 -7.94
CA ALA A 123 -15.05 9.24 -9.01
C ALA A 123 -15.45 10.71 -8.76
N ARG A 124 -14.56 11.64 -9.10
CA ARG A 124 -14.72 13.08 -8.82
C ARG A 124 -14.10 13.90 -9.95
N ASP A 125 -14.39 15.20 -9.98
CA ASP A 125 -13.67 16.10 -10.91
C ASP A 125 -12.17 16.09 -10.60
N GLY A 126 -11.37 15.84 -11.63
CA GLY A 126 -9.92 15.73 -11.54
C GLY A 126 -9.43 14.43 -10.90
N PRO A 127 -8.11 14.32 -10.62
CA PRO A 127 -7.53 13.05 -10.22
C PRO A 127 -8.09 12.46 -8.92
N ASP A 128 -8.58 11.23 -8.99
CA ASP A 128 -9.23 10.53 -7.88
C ASP A 128 -8.72 9.10 -7.68
N LEU A 129 -9.21 8.42 -6.63
CA LEU A 129 -8.79 7.05 -6.32
C LEU A 129 -9.52 5.98 -7.14
N ALA A 130 -10.69 6.29 -7.69
CA ALA A 130 -11.51 5.36 -8.45
C ALA A 130 -10.98 5.19 -9.88
N THR A 131 -10.49 6.27 -10.49
CA THR A 131 -10.18 6.36 -11.92
C THR A 131 -8.80 6.96 -12.22
N GLY A 132 -8.08 7.45 -11.21
CA GLY A 132 -6.79 8.10 -11.41
C GLY A 132 -7.00 9.44 -12.10
N TYR A 133 -6.27 9.70 -13.18
CA TYR A 133 -6.46 10.88 -14.04
C TYR A 133 -7.63 10.71 -15.03
N GLY A 134 -8.33 9.57 -15.01
CA GLY A 134 -9.48 9.30 -15.86
C GLY A 134 -9.22 8.25 -16.94
N LEU A 135 -10.13 8.18 -17.91
CA LEU A 135 -10.15 7.19 -18.98
C LEU A 135 -9.06 7.47 -20.01
N VAL A 136 -8.34 6.43 -20.43
CA VAL A 136 -7.30 6.52 -21.45
C VAL A 136 -7.87 6.98 -22.80
N ASP A 137 -7.27 8.05 -23.36
CA ASP A 137 -7.44 8.45 -24.74
C ASP A 137 -6.27 7.89 -25.56
N SER A 138 -6.53 7.11 -26.61
CA SER A 138 -5.48 6.48 -27.42
C SER A 138 -4.91 7.41 -28.51
N TYR A 139 -5.58 8.51 -28.82
CA TYR A 139 -5.24 9.42 -29.91
C TYR A 139 -4.50 10.67 -29.42
N ARG A 140 -5.04 11.39 -28.44
CA ARG A 140 -4.46 12.60 -27.86
C ARG A 140 -2.99 12.46 -27.42
N PRO A 141 -2.56 11.41 -26.68
CA PRO A 141 -1.16 11.28 -26.26
C PRO A 141 -0.20 11.08 -27.44
N VAL A 142 -0.67 10.48 -28.54
CA VAL A 142 0.10 10.30 -29.78
C VAL A 142 0.32 11.62 -30.50
N ILE A 143 -0.66 12.53 -30.45
CA ILE A 143 -0.50 13.88 -30.99
C ILE A 143 0.43 14.70 -30.11
N LEU A 144 0.23 14.65 -28.78
CA LEU A 144 1.09 15.36 -27.82
C LEU A 144 2.56 14.90 -27.90
N SER A 145 2.83 13.62 -28.15
CA SER A 145 4.19 13.11 -28.28
C SER A 145 4.94 13.63 -29.51
N ARG A 146 4.24 14.04 -30.57
CA ARG A 146 4.81 14.58 -31.81
C ARG A 146 5.25 16.03 -31.69
N HIS A 147 4.72 16.77 -30.73
CA HIS A 147 5.12 18.15 -30.49
C HIS A 147 6.38 18.17 -29.60
N GLU A 148 7.46 18.81 -30.07
CA GLU A 148 8.80 18.79 -29.44
C GLU A 148 8.85 19.46 -28.05
N GLU A 149 7.82 20.20 -27.64
CA GLU A 149 7.78 20.94 -26.37
C GLU A 149 7.17 20.17 -25.19
N ILE A 150 7.53 18.90 -24.98
CA ILE A 150 7.38 18.31 -23.63
C ILE A 150 8.49 18.88 -22.78
N ASN A 151 8.26 20.09 -22.28
CA ASN A 151 9.17 20.89 -21.46
C ASN A 151 9.44 20.16 -20.13
N SER A 152 10.44 19.28 -20.15
CA SER A 152 10.96 18.51 -19.02
C SER A 152 11.34 19.37 -17.79
N TYR A 153 11.47 20.69 -17.98
CA TYR A 153 11.89 21.64 -16.96
C TYR A 153 10.75 22.36 -16.20
N LYS A 154 9.47 22.20 -16.56
CA LYS A 154 8.33 22.75 -15.77
C LYS A 154 7.68 21.74 -14.82
N ILE A 155 8.15 20.49 -14.81
CA ILE A 155 7.43 19.34 -14.23
C ILE A 155 7.68 19.18 -12.71
N PHE A 156 8.63 19.90 -12.11
CA PHE A 156 8.97 19.77 -10.68
C PHE A 156 8.24 20.72 -9.72
N ARG A 157 7.25 21.50 -10.17
CA ARG A 157 6.58 22.52 -9.33
C ARG A 157 5.06 22.41 -9.19
N SER A 158 4.47 21.26 -9.48
CA SER A 158 3.05 20.99 -9.14
C SER A 158 2.86 19.93 -8.05
N SER A 159 3.84 19.79 -7.16
CA SER A 159 3.73 18.99 -5.93
C SER A 159 3.08 19.78 -4.77
N ARG A 160 2.46 20.94 -5.04
CA ARG A 160 1.76 21.70 -4.01
C ARG A 160 0.27 21.41 -4.04
N LEU A 161 -0.18 20.83 -2.93
CA LEU A 161 -1.55 20.80 -2.41
C LEU A 161 -2.47 19.71 -3.00
N LEU A 162 -2.26 18.46 -2.59
CA LEU A 162 -3.40 17.56 -2.38
C LEU A 162 -3.41 17.18 -0.90
N ASN A 163 -4.39 17.75 -0.21
CA ASN A 163 -4.69 17.62 1.22
C ASN A 163 -4.64 16.15 1.68
N LEU A 164 -3.85 15.91 2.73
CA LEU A 164 -3.52 14.59 3.28
C LEU A 164 -4.58 14.03 4.26
N ASN A 165 -5.79 14.60 4.30
CA ASN A 165 -6.73 14.37 5.41
C ASN A 165 -7.99 13.63 4.96
N HIS A 166 -7.89 12.37 4.54
CA HIS A 166 -9.03 11.45 4.57
C HIS A 166 -8.59 9.98 4.42
N VAL A 167 -8.01 9.43 5.48
CA VAL A 167 -7.92 7.97 5.66
C VAL A 167 -8.95 7.63 6.73
N GLN A 168 -10.15 7.24 6.31
CA GLN A 168 -11.10 6.56 7.19
C GLN A 168 -11.05 5.06 6.91
N SER A 169 -10.91 4.33 8.00
CA SER A 169 -10.85 2.88 8.17
C SER A 169 -11.97 2.15 7.42
N VAL A 170 -11.61 1.10 6.68
CA VAL A 170 -12.58 0.11 6.19
C VAL A 170 -12.07 -1.29 6.55
N SER A 171 -12.87 -1.93 7.39
CA SER A 171 -12.80 -3.30 7.88
C SER A 171 -12.95 -4.35 6.77
N GLU A 172 -12.33 -5.50 7.02
CA GLU A 172 -12.05 -6.66 6.18
C GLU A 172 -13.28 -7.33 5.52
N ILE A 173 -13.21 -7.60 4.21
CA ILE A 173 -14.01 -8.64 3.52
C ILE A 173 -13.13 -9.33 2.45
N PRO A 174 -13.14 -10.68 2.33
CA PRO A 174 -12.07 -11.44 1.68
C PRO A 174 -12.27 -11.53 0.15
N VAL A 175 -11.25 -11.09 -0.60
CA VAL A 175 -11.08 -11.36 -2.03
C VAL A 175 -10.38 -12.71 -2.14
N GLY A 176 -10.86 -13.65 -2.98
CA GLY A 176 -10.27 -14.98 -3.18
C GLY A 176 -8.74 -14.93 -3.24
N VAL A 177 -8.12 -15.30 -2.12
CA VAL A 177 -6.72 -15.05 -1.83
C VAL A 177 -5.90 -16.15 -2.49
N ILE A 178 -5.01 -15.81 -3.42
CA ILE A 178 -3.91 -16.72 -3.79
C ILE A 178 -3.03 -16.83 -2.55
N THR A 179 -3.17 -17.92 -1.81
CA THR A 179 -2.60 -18.07 -0.46
C THR A 179 -1.11 -18.41 -0.52
N MET A 180 -0.42 -18.20 0.60
CA MET A 180 0.95 -18.65 0.84
C MET A 180 1.19 -20.12 0.46
N GLN A 181 0.16 -20.97 0.47
CA GLN A 181 0.23 -22.35 0.00
C GLN A 181 0.76 -22.47 -1.45
N TYR A 182 0.50 -21.47 -2.30
CA TYR A 182 0.92 -21.45 -3.69
C TYR A 182 2.37 -20.96 -3.87
N TYR A 183 2.74 -19.81 -3.29
CA TYR A 183 4.08 -19.21 -3.49
C TYR A 183 5.14 -19.75 -2.51
N HIS A 184 4.74 -20.14 -1.30
CA HIS A 184 5.65 -20.57 -0.23
C HIS A 184 5.17 -21.86 0.47
N PRO A 185 5.04 -22.99 -0.27
CA PRO A 185 4.46 -24.23 0.27
C PRO A 185 5.23 -24.81 1.47
N LYS A 186 6.56 -24.60 1.52
CA LYS A 186 7.40 -25.00 2.65
C LYS A 186 7.13 -24.16 3.89
N LEU A 187 6.91 -22.86 3.73
CA LEU A 187 6.57 -21.98 4.84
C LEU A 187 5.18 -22.32 5.36
N HIS A 188 4.22 -22.53 4.46
CA HIS A 188 2.88 -22.97 4.82
C HIS A 188 2.88 -24.27 5.64
N LYS A 189 3.66 -25.27 5.22
CA LYS A 189 3.80 -26.53 5.97
C LYS A 189 4.35 -26.35 7.39
N ASN A 190 5.10 -25.28 7.65
CA ASN A 190 5.73 -25.01 8.95
C ASN A 190 5.14 -23.77 9.64
N LEU A 191 4.01 -23.24 9.17
CA LEU A 191 3.46 -21.97 9.64
C LEU A 191 3.14 -22.03 11.14
N ASP A 192 2.47 -23.09 11.59
CA ASP A 192 2.09 -23.28 13.00
C ASP A 192 3.31 -23.23 13.92
N GLN A 193 4.42 -23.86 13.51
CA GLN A 193 5.67 -23.81 14.27
C GLN A 193 6.27 -22.40 14.30
N VAL A 194 6.22 -21.67 13.18
CA VAL A 194 6.73 -20.29 13.12
C VAL A 194 5.89 -19.35 13.99
N VAL A 195 4.57 -19.46 13.91
CA VAL A 195 3.63 -18.68 14.74
C VAL A 195 3.88 -18.98 16.22
N TRP A 196 4.08 -20.25 16.60
CA TRP A 196 4.44 -20.62 17.96
C TRP A 196 5.73 -19.96 18.47
N GLU A 197 6.78 -19.88 17.63
CA GLU A 197 8.02 -19.19 18.01
C GLU A 197 7.82 -17.68 18.20
N PHE A 198 6.98 -17.05 17.37
CA PHE A 198 6.60 -15.65 17.55
C PHE A 198 5.77 -15.43 18.81
N GLU A 199 4.81 -16.31 19.09
CA GLU A 199 3.94 -16.21 20.25
C GLU A 199 4.74 -16.30 21.57
N LYS A 200 5.69 -17.23 21.67
CA LYS A 200 6.62 -17.29 22.81
C LYS A 200 7.38 -15.99 23.00
N THR A 201 7.77 -15.35 21.91
CA THR A 201 8.50 -14.07 21.94
C THR A 201 7.59 -12.93 22.36
N LEU A 202 6.37 -12.88 21.82
CA LEU A 202 5.36 -11.88 22.14
C LEU A 202 4.95 -11.97 23.61
N GLN A 203 4.63 -13.17 24.11
CA GLN A 203 4.28 -13.40 25.51
C GLN A 203 5.36 -12.91 26.48
N ARG A 204 6.64 -13.10 26.13
CA ARG A 204 7.76 -12.58 26.91
C ARG A 204 7.75 -11.05 26.93
N ILE A 205 7.56 -10.41 25.78
CA ILE A 205 7.51 -8.94 25.66
C ILE A 205 6.31 -8.36 26.42
N ILE A 206 5.12 -8.96 26.28
CA ILE A 206 3.90 -8.53 26.99
C ILE A 206 4.15 -8.53 28.50
N ARG A 207 4.76 -9.60 29.03
CA ARG A 207 5.10 -9.70 30.44
C ARG A 207 6.15 -8.66 30.86
N ASP A 208 7.23 -8.53 30.09
CA ASP A 208 8.38 -7.70 30.46
C ASP A 208 8.05 -6.19 30.39
N LEU A 209 7.13 -5.78 29.51
CA LEU A 209 6.66 -4.40 29.35
C LEU A 209 5.28 -4.12 29.97
N ASN A 210 4.66 -5.13 30.60
CA ASN A 210 3.31 -5.05 31.15
C ASN A 210 2.28 -4.49 30.13
N LEU A 211 2.30 -5.06 28.92
CA LEU A 211 1.38 -4.70 27.83
C LEU A 211 0.02 -5.40 28.00
N GLU A 212 -0.95 -4.96 27.21
CA GLU A 212 -2.22 -5.65 27.06
C GLU A 212 -2.04 -7.06 26.50
N ASP A 213 -2.98 -7.95 26.86
CA ASP A 213 -3.01 -9.33 26.39
C ASP A 213 -3.49 -9.35 24.93
N VAL A 214 -2.54 -9.42 24.00
CA VAL A 214 -2.75 -9.27 22.54
C VAL A 214 -2.16 -10.46 21.79
N GLU A 215 -2.73 -10.79 20.64
CA GLU A 215 -2.25 -11.86 19.75
C GLU A 215 -1.60 -11.32 18.47
N LEU A 216 -0.61 -12.04 17.93
CA LEU A 216 -0.03 -11.74 16.62
C LEU A 216 -0.76 -12.52 15.51
N ASP A 217 -1.66 -11.84 14.79
CA ASP A 217 -2.34 -12.44 13.64
C ASP A 217 -1.44 -12.42 12.38
N VAL A 218 -0.93 -13.60 12.01
CA VAL A 218 -0.10 -13.81 10.81
C VAL A 218 -0.88 -14.63 9.78
N GLY A 219 -1.69 -13.96 8.97
CA GLY A 219 -2.45 -14.56 7.87
C GLY A 219 -1.64 -15.06 6.65
N ASN A 220 -2.36 -15.70 5.71
CA ASN A 220 -1.80 -16.39 4.54
C ASN A 220 -1.25 -15.49 3.40
N ILE A 221 -1.15 -14.16 3.59
CA ILE A 221 -0.70 -13.20 2.56
C ILE A 221 0.45 -12.29 2.99
N HIS A 222 0.89 -12.37 4.25
CA HIS A 222 1.82 -11.37 4.80
C HIS A 222 3.30 -11.67 4.55
N PHE A 223 3.60 -12.75 3.81
CA PHE A 223 4.97 -13.14 3.51
C PHE A 223 5.40 -12.70 2.11
N THR A 224 6.63 -12.20 2.02
CA THR A 224 7.28 -11.83 0.77
C THR A 224 8.68 -12.43 0.72
N ASP A 225 9.22 -12.59 -0.48
CA ASP A 225 10.57 -13.10 -0.66
C ASP A 225 11.61 -12.21 0.02
N ARG A 226 12.54 -12.84 0.72
CA ARG A 226 13.61 -12.14 1.42
C ARG A 226 14.59 -11.52 0.43
N THR A 227 14.62 -10.19 0.37
CA THR A 227 15.55 -9.45 -0.48
C THR A 227 17.01 -9.61 -0.04
N PRO A 228 18.00 -9.41 -0.94
CA PRO A 228 19.42 -9.36 -0.55
C PRO A 228 19.70 -8.33 0.55
N ILE A 229 19.04 -7.17 0.50
CA ILE A 229 19.16 -6.10 1.50
C ILE A 229 18.68 -6.59 2.87
N SER A 230 17.57 -7.32 2.93
CA SER A 230 17.05 -7.90 4.19
C SER A 230 17.97 -8.98 4.78
N ARG A 231 18.80 -9.63 3.96
CA ARG A 231 19.82 -10.59 4.43
C ARG A 231 21.02 -9.86 5.01
N VAL A 232 21.51 -8.83 4.32
CA VAL A 232 22.60 -7.97 4.79
C VAL A 232 22.21 -7.29 6.10
N ALA A 233 21.01 -6.69 6.17
CA ALA A 233 20.51 -6.04 7.38
C ALA A 233 20.49 -6.99 8.58
N TYR A 234 20.04 -8.23 8.40
CA TYR A 234 20.03 -9.23 9.46
C TYR A 234 21.44 -9.60 9.91
N SER A 235 22.38 -9.84 9.00
CA SER A 235 23.76 -10.17 9.38
C SER A 235 24.43 -9.02 10.13
N LEU A 236 24.22 -7.77 9.70
CA LEU A 236 24.74 -6.60 10.42
C LEU A 236 24.08 -6.44 11.79
N ARG A 237 22.77 -6.71 11.88
CA ARG A 237 22.04 -6.67 13.14
C ARG A 237 22.53 -7.73 14.12
N LEU A 238 22.78 -8.94 13.63
CA LEU A 238 23.30 -10.05 14.43
C LEU A 238 24.66 -9.70 15.05
N THR A 239 25.57 -9.07 14.28
CA THR A 239 26.86 -8.59 14.80
C THR A 239 26.72 -7.60 15.95
N LEU A 240 25.61 -6.86 16.04
CA LEU A 240 25.35 -5.99 17.19
C LEU A 240 24.84 -6.78 18.40
N GLU A 241 23.91 -7.72 18.18
CA GLU A 241 23.25 -8.47 19.26
C GLU A 241 24.07 -9.63 19.82
N GLU A 242 25.12 -10.08 19.12
CA GLU A 242 26.06 -11.10 19.62
C GLU A 242 26.84 -10.62 20.86
N ASP A 243 27.25 -9.35 20.86
CA ASP A 243 28.12 -8.79 21.89
C ASP A 243 27.44 -7.70 22.75
N LEU A 244 26.35 -7.10 22.25
CA LEU A 244 25.62 -6.04 22.96
C LEU A 244 24.27 -6.54 23.45
N HIS A 245 24.07 -6.48 24.76
CA HIS A 245 22.77 -6.74 25.36
C HIS A 245 21.93 -5.46 25.33
N PHE A 246 20.79 -5.56 24.65
CA PHE A 246 19.79 -4.50 24.61
C PHE A 246 18.71 -4.80 25.65
N SER A 247 18.40 -3.82 26.49
CA SER A 247 17.30 -3.86 27.44
C SER A 247 16.25 -2.82 27.04
N LEU A 248 14.98 -3.18 27.16
CA LEU A 248 13.89 -2.23 26.97
C LEU A 248 13.61 -1.54 28.30
N ASN A 249 13.53 -0.22 28.28
CA ASN A 249 13.11 0.55 29.43
C ASN A 249 11.57 0.46 29.57
N PRO A 250 11.03 -0.10 30.66
CA PRO A 250 9.59 -0.30 30.82
C PRO A 250 8.78 0.99 30.88
N ALA A 251 9.40 2.12 31.29
CA ALA A 251 8.70 3.38 31.48
C ALA A 251 8.63 4.24 30.20
N SER A 252 9.65 4.17 29.35
CA SER A 252 9.74 4.96 28.11
C SER A 252 9.55 4.14 26.84
N GLY A 253 9.61 2.81 26.92
CA GLY A 253 9.62 1.92 25.76
C GLY A 253 10.89 2.04 24.90
N SER A 254 11.88 2.83 25.33
CA SER A 254 13.14 3.02 24.61
C SER A 254 14.07 1.82 24.78
N LEU A 255 14.77 1.45 23.71
CA LEU A 255 15.88 0.50 23.81
C LEU A 255 17.10 1.21 24.42
N ASP A 256 17.69 0.60 25.44
CA ASP A 256 18.98 0.99 25.99
C ASP A 256 19.98 -0.17 25.85
N ILE A 257 21.28 0.14 25.90
CA ILE A 257 22.35 -0.86 25.92
C ILE A 257 22.80 -1.03 27.35
N ASP A 258 22.89 -2.28 27.82
CA ASP A 258 23.41 -2.56 29.15
C ASP A 258 24.85 -2.05 29.27
N ASN A 259 25.10 -1.20 30.27
CA ASN A 259 26.35 -0.47 30.47
C ASN A 259 27.60 -1.35 30.65
N SER A 260 27.44 -2.66 30.83
CA SER A 260 28.54 -3.64 30.91
C SER A 260 29.06 -4.10 29.55
N SER A 261 28.39 -3.77 28.44
CA SER A 261 28.75 -4.24 27.10
C SER A 261 29.87 -3.37 26.51
N GLU A 262 30.99 -3.99 26.12
CA GLU A 262 32.11 -3.26 25.50
C GLU A 262 31.87 -3.04 24.01
N ILE A 263 31.87 -1.76 23.58
CA ILE A 263 31.62 -1.42 22.17
C ILE A 263 32.93 -1.34 21.41
N GLU A 264 33.09 -2.23 20.41
CA GLU A 264 34.24 -2.28 19.51
C GLU A 264 33.97 -1.61 18.14
N GLY A 265 35.02 -1.39 17.35
CA GLY A 265 34.92 -0.78 16.01
C GLY A 265 34.07 -1.57 15.01
N LYS A 266 33.96 -2.89 15.17
CA LYS A 266 33.06 -3.73 14.36
C LYS A 266 31.60 -3.36 14.57
N HIS A 267 31.20 -3.01 15.79
CA HIS A 267 29.84 -2.56 16.11
C HIS A 267 29.53 -1.21 15.47
N ILE A 268 30.51 -0.30 15.46
CA ILE A 268 30.38 1.01 14.80
C ILE A 268 30.17 0.83 13.29
N SER A 269 30.95 -0.04 12.67
CA SER A 269 30.85 -0.33 11.23
C SER A 269 29.51 -0.99 10.88
N ALA A 270 29.04 -1.91 11.72
CA ALA A 270 27.74 -2.56 11.55
C ALA A 270 26.57 -1.57 11.69
N ALA A 271 26.58 -0.73 12.74
CA ALA A 271 25.59 0.32 12.96
C ALA A 271 25.57 1.35 11.82
N GLN A 272 26.74 1.77 11.34
CA GLN A 272 26.86 2.68 10.21
C GLN A 272 26.28 2.05 8.93
N GLY A 273 26.59 0.77 8.67
CA GLY A 273 26.03 0.00 7.56
C GLY A 273 24.50 -0.05 7.58
N LEU A 274 23.92 -0.34 8.75
CA LEU A 274 22.48 -0.38 8.99
C LEU A 274 21.79 0.98 8.72
N ILE A 275 22.38 2.08 9.18
CA ILE A 275 21.87 3.42 8.86
C ILE A 275 21.97 3.71 7.36
N LYS A 276 23.08 3.33 6.72
CA LYS A 276 23.27 3.56 5.28
C LYS A 276 22.24 2.80 4.43
N ILE A 277 21.83 1.59 4.83
CA ILE A 277 20.78 0.81 4.14
C ILE A 277 19.35 1.16 4.57
N GLY A 278 19.17 2.02 5.59
CA GLY A 278 17.85 2.44 6.08
C GLY A 278 17.09 1.36 6.83
N ARG A 279 17.77 0.49 7.60
CA ARG A 279 17.15 -0.58 8.41
C ARG A 279 17.69 -0.51 9.84
N HIS A 280 16.84 -0.79 10.83
CA HIS A 280 17.21 -0.79 12.26
C HIS A 280 17.95 0.48 12.71
N GLN A 281 17.51 1.63 12.19
CA GLN A 281 18.24 2.89 12.33
C GLN A 281 18.26 3.40 13.78
N GLU A 282 17.15 3.27 14.50
CA GLU A 282 17.04 3.68 15.91
C GLU A 282 18.10 2.99 16.78
N VAL A 283 18.19 1.67 16.71
CA VAL A 283 19.18 0.93 17.48
C VAL A 283 20.61 1.24 17.04
N SER A 284 20.81 1.48 15.75
CA SER A 284 22.12 1.91 15.26
C SER A 284 22.54 3.25 15.85
N VAL A 285 21.60 4.20 15.99
CA VAL A 285 21.84 5.48 16.65
C VAL A 285 22.12 5.30 18.14
N ILE A 286 21.41 4.40 18.83
CA ILE A 286 21.67 4.07 20.23
C ILE A 286 23.10 3.53 20.41
N VAL A 287 23.53 2.56 19.58
CA VAL A 287 24.90 2.02 19.61
C VAL A 287 25.94 3.12 19.40
N LEU A 288 25.76 3.97 18.39
CA LEU A 288 26.71 5.05 18.11
C LEU A 288 26.73 6.11 19.22
N THR A 289 25.60 6.40 19.84
CA THR A 289 25.49 7.34 20.97
C THR A 289 26.20 6.78 22.19
N GLN A 290 25.96 5.52 22.54
CA GLN A 290 26.61 4.85 23.65
C GLN A 290 28.13 4.77 23.44
N ALA A 291 28.56 4.49 22.21
CA ALA A 291 29.97 4.49 21.82
C ALA A 291 30.64 5.86 22.01
N LEU A 292 29.94 6.96 21.70
CA LEU A 292 30.45 8.31 21.92
C LEU A 292 30.61 8.65 23.41
N LEU A 293 29.60 8.27 24.22
CA LEU A 293 29.57 8.62 25.63
C LEU A 293 30.59 7.80 26.43
N TYR A 294 30.63 6.49 26.20
CA TYR A 294 31.33 5.54 27.08
C TYR A 294 32.43 4.71 26.40
N GLY A 295 32.56 4.78 25.06
CA GLY A 295 33.58 4.01 24.33
C GLY A 295 35.02 4.47 24.58
N SER A 296 35.98 3.66 24.14
CA SER A 296 37.40 4.03 24.14
C SER A 296 37.69 5.19 23.17
N PRO A 297 38.83 5.91 23.30
CA PRO A 297 39.11 7.08 22.46
C PRO A 297 39.06 6.81 20.94
N SER A 298 39.50 5.63 20.51
CA SER A 298 39.42 5.21 19.10
C SER A 298 37.97 4.97 18.66
N VAL A 299 37.18 4.30 19.50
CA VAL A 299 35.76 4.02 19.24
C VAL A 299 34.94 5.30 19.21
N LYS A 300 35.21 6.26 20.10
CA LYS A 300 34.56 7.58 20.09
C LYS A 300 34.79 8.32 18.77
N THR A 301 36.02 8.27 18.26
CA THR A 301 36.37 8.90 16.97
C THR A 301 35.60 8.26 15.82
N LEU A 302 35.61 6.92 15.75
CA LEU A 302 34.87 6.18 14.72
C LEU A 302 33.36 6.42 14.81
N ALA A 303 32.81 6.50 16.02
CA ALA A 303 31.38 6.78 16.24
C ALA A 303 31.01 8.20 15.77
N ALA A 304 31.86 9.19 16.04
CA ALA A 304 31.68 10.57 15.57
C ALA A 304 31.70 10.65 14.04
N GLU A 305 32.67 9.98 13.40
CA GLU A 305 32.77 9.89 11.94
C GLU A 305 31.53 9.21 11.34
N ALA A 306 31.12 8.08 11.90
CA ALA A 306 29.94 7.33 11.45
C ALA A 306 28.66 8.15 11.52
N LEU A 307 28.47 8.93 12.59
CA LEU A 307 27.33 9.84 12.76
C LEU A 307 27.40 11.02 11.79
N SER A 308 28.58 11.60 11.60
CA SER A 308 28.79 12.70 10.65
C SER A 308 28.46 12.27 9.21
N GLU A 309 28.92 11.10 8.78
CA GLU A 309 28.62 10.56 7.45
C GLU A 309 27.13 10.20 7.27
N CYS A 310 26.43 9.91 8.37
CA CYS A 310 25.03 9.52 8.35
C CYS A 310 24.06 10.66 8.68
N GLY A 311 24.55 11.89 8.87
CA GLY A 311 23.76 13.02 9.42
C GLY A 311 22.43 13.28 8.69
N ASP A 312 22.43 13.27 7.36
CA ASP A 312 21.21 13.49 6.56
C ASP A 312 20.16 12.39 6.77
N LYS A 313 20.60 11.14 6.96
CA LYS A 313 19.71 9.98 7.18
C LYS A 313 19.16 9.94 8.60
N ILE A 314 19.90 10.48 9.57
CA ILE A 314 19.47 10.58 10.97
C ILE A 314 18.43 11.70 11.13
N LYS A 315 18.62 12.82 10.44
CA LYS A 315 17.65 13.94 10.43
C LYS A 315 16.26 13.50 9.95
N LEU A 316 16.21 12.65 8.93
CA LEU A 316 14.98 12.04 8.41
C LEU A 316 14.22 11.19 9.45
N LEU A 317 14.90 10.63 10.47
CA LEU A 317 14.25 9.85 11.53
C LEU A 317 13.53 10.75 12.55
N GLN A 318 14.13 11.88 12.91
CA GLN A 318 13.51 12.84 13.83
C GLN A 318 12.27 13.49 13.24
N ASP A 319 12.28 13.74 11.92
CA ASP A 319 11.11 14.29 11.23
C ASP A 319 9.94 13.28 11.19
N GLN A 320 10.22 11.97 11.16
CA GLN A 320 9.19 10.92 11.17
C GLN A 320 8.59 10.64 12.55
N SER A 321 9.33 10.84 13.65
CA SER A 321 8.80 10.71 15.01
C SER A 321 8.00 11.92 15.49
N SER A 322 8.04 13.04 14.76
CA SER A 322 7.27 14.26 15.04
C SER A 322 5.84 14.27 14.48
N VAL A 323 5.38 13.16 13.89
CA VAL A 323 3.99 13.05 13.43
C VAL A 323 3.08 13.07 14.66
N GLN A 324 2.50 14.24 14.95
CA GLN A 324 1.34 14.35 15.82
C GLN A 324 0.30 13.32 15.35
N THR A 325 -0.01 12.34 16.21
CA THR A 325 -1.17 11.49 16.02
C THR A 325 -2.38 12.39 15.80
N PRO A 326 -3.12 12.28 14.69
CA PRO A 326 -4.33 13.07 14.54
C PRO A 326 -5.27 12.73 15.68
N ASP A 327 -5.73 13.74 16.42
CA ASP A 327 -6.76 13.60 17.43
C ASP A 327 -7.94 12.82 16.83
N PHE A 328 -8.15 11.59 17.28
CA PHE A 328 -9.32 10.81 16.91
C PHE A 328 -10.55 11.49 17.52
N VAL A 329 -11.22 12.32 16.74
CA VAL A 329 -12.50 12.93 17.14
C VAL A 329 -13.53 11.81 17.26
N ALA A 330 -13.90 11.49 18.50
CA ALA A 330 -14.92 10.48 18.78
C ALA A 330 -16.29 11.02 18.38
N HIS A 331 -16.85 10.47 17.30
CA HIS A 331 -18.19 10.80 16.84
C HIS A 331 -19.22 9.80 17.39
N GLU A 332 -20.38 10.30 17.81
CA GLU A 332 -21.50 9.53 18.35
C GLU A 332 -22.72 9.67 17.45
N PHE A 333 -23.42 8.56 17.23
CA PHE A 333 -24.64 8.53 16.45
C PHE A 333 -25.85 8.82 17.35
N ILE A 334 -26.69 9.78 16.96
CA ILE A 334 -27.89 10.17 17.70
C ILE A 334 -29.09 10.16 16.74
N GLY A 335 -30.08 9.30 16.99
CA GLY A 335 -31.34 9.28 16.26
C GLY A 335 -32.06 7.92 16.29
N PRO A 336 -33.28 7.84 15.74
CA PRO A 336 -34.03 8.94 15.09
C PRO A 336 -34.63 9.94 16.07
N ASP A 337 -34.66 11.22 15.70
CA ASP A 337 -35.41 12.27 16.40
C ASP A 337 -36.91 12.22 16.07
N SER A 338 -37.70 13.15 16.61
CA SER A 338 -39.15 13.22 16.41
C SER A 338 -39.58 13.42 14.96
N ASP A 339 -38.68 13.91 14.09
CA ASP A 339 -38.91 14.11 12.66
C ASP A 339 -38.32 12.98 11.81
N GLY A 340 -37.82 11.91 12.45
CA GLY A 340 -37.25 10.74 11.77
C GLY A 340 -35.83 10.94 11.24
N LYS A 341 -35.12 11.96 11.73
CA LYS A 341 -33.75 12.29 11.30
C LYS A 341 -32.71 11.76 12.26
N CYS A 342 -31.54 11.41 11.72
CA CYS A 342 -30.40 10.94 12.49
C CYS A 342 -29.21 11.86 12.29
N TYR A 343 -28.32 11.93 13.28
CA TYR A 343 -27.17 12.81 13.29
C TYR A 343 -25.92 12.09 13.74
N ILE A 344 -24.78 12.49 13.19
CA ILE A 344 -23.47 12.21 13.75
C ILE A 344 -23.01 13.46 14.50
N VAL A 345 -22.68 13.30 15.77
CA VAL A 345 -22.34 14.40 16.69
C VAL A 345 -20.94 14.19 17.23
N ASP A 346 -20.14 15.25 17.27
CA ASP A 346 -18.86 15.23 17.97
C ASP A 346 -19.09 15.16 19.49
N LYS A 347 -18.54 14.13 20.16
CA LYS A 347 -18.65 13.97 21.63
C LYS A 347 -18.09 15.17 22.39
N ASN A 348 -17.08 15.82 21.85
CA ASN A 348 -16.41 16.95 22.48
C ASN A 348 -17.08 18.29 22.15
N ASN A 349 -17.94 18.33 21.12
CA ASN A 349 -18.71 19.52 20.77
C ASN A 349 -20.10 19.15 20.20
N PRO A 350 -21.11 18.96 21.06
CA PRO A 350 -22.45 18.53 20.66
C PRO A 350 -23.21 19.48 19.73
N ARG A 351 -22.68 20.69 19.51
CA ARG A 351 -23.26 21.67 18.58
C ARG A 351 -22.88 21.39 17.12
N ILE A 352 -21.80 20.62 16.90
CA ILE A 352 -21.39 20.18 15.57
C ILE A 352 -22.10 18.86 15.29
N ARG A 353 -23.20 18.94 14.56
CA ARG A 353 -23.99 17.78 14.13
C ARG A 353 -24.15 17.78 12.61
N ALA A 354 -23.95 16.62 12.01
CA ALA A 354 -24.22 16.39 10.59
C ALA A 354 -25.41 15.43 10.46
N GLU A 355 -26.45 15.84 9.72
CA GLU A 355 -27.58 14.96 9.41
C GLU A 355 -27.09 13.77 8.57
N CYS A 356 -27.46 12.55 8.96
CA CYS A 356 -27.06 11.32 8.31
C CYS A 356 -28.27 10.39 8.11
N PRO A 357 -28.20 9.45 7.15
CA PRO A 357 -29.27 8.48 6.95
C PRO A 357 -29.44 7.61 8.20
N CYS A 358 -30.68 7.44 8.65
CA CYS A 358 -30.96 6.51 9.73
C CYS A 358 -30.66 5.06 9.29
N PRO A 359 -29.94 4.26 10.09
CA PRO A 359 -29.70 2.86 9.79
C PRO A 359 -31.05 2.15 9.66
N LYS A 360 -31.25 1.46 8.53
CA LYS A 360 -32.39 0.58 8.35
C LYS A 360 -32.19 -0.62 9.29
N ARG A 361 -33.18 -0.91 10.13
CA ARG A 361 -33.21 -2.13 10.95
C ARG A 361 -33.22 -3.38 10.09
#